data_AF-A0AB37VLH6-F1
#
_entry.id   AF-A0AB37VLH6-F1
#
_cell.length_a   1.000
_cell.length_b   1.000
_cell.length_c   1.000
_cell.angle_alpha   90.00
_cell.angle_beta   90.00
_cell.angle_gamma   90.00
#
_symmetry.space_group_name_H-M   'P 1'
#
loop_
_entity.id
_entity.type
_entity.pdbx_description
1 polymer ?
#
loop_
_entity_poly.entity_id
_entity_poly.type
_entity_poly.pdbx_seq_one_letter_code
_entity_poly.pdbx_strand_id
1 'polypeptide(L)'
;MFNEIEKERFNNRVSVREVRVSADIFVSSLMTESAAEVDIVVPDSDYRSLQNLYDRLCQYAVMHGEDLQELFQTDSYQYMSCFIRDVESFVAEFGRENALKPLFNHGKGRTDEFLISFPGTHNSDVGE
;
A
#
# COMPACT_ATOMS: atom_id res chain seq x y z
N MET A 1 -3.64 7.58 11.26
CA MET A 1 -4.91 6.83 11.10
C MET A 1 -5.83 7.61 10.18
N PHE A 2 -6.66 6.93 9.38
CA PHE A 2 -7.59 7.62 8.48
C PHE A 2 -8.63 8.43 9.25
N ASN A 3 -8.88 9.65 8.81
CA ASN A 3 -10.05 10.44 9.18
C ASN A 3 -11.31 9.94 8.45
N GLU A 4 -12.48 10.48 8.78
CA GLU A 4 -13.75 9.99 8.22
C GLU A 4 -13.85 10.18 6.69
N ILE A 5 -13.30 11.26 6.14
CA ILE A 5 -13.27 11.51 4.68
C ILE A 5 -12.35 10.49 4.00
N GLU A 6 -11.19 10.21 4.59
CA GLU A 6 -10.24 9.21 4.07
C GLU A 6 -10.84 7.80 4.11
N LYS A 7 -11.55 7.45 5.18
CA LYS A 7 -12.28 6.17 5.27
C LYS A 7 -13.36 6.06 4.19
N GLU A 8 -14.13 7.13 3.96
CA GLU A 8 -15.14 7.16 2.90
C GLU A 8 -14.50 6.96 1.52
N ARG A 9 -13.42 7.70 1.21
CA ARG A 9 -12.65 7.52 -0.04
C ARG A 9 -12.13 6.09 -0.18
N PHE A 10 -11.54 5.54 0.88
CA PHE A 10 -11.05 4.17 0.87
C PHE A 10 -12.18 3.15 0.65
N ASN A 11 -13.35 3.34 1.24
CA ASN A 11 -14.49 2.44 1.06
C ASN A 11 -15.10 2.50 -0.34
N ASN A 12 -14.97 3.65 -1.02
CA ASN A 12 -15.45 3.88 -2.38
C ASN A 12 -14.41 3.53 -3.47
N ARG A 13 -13.25 3.00 -3.08
CA ARG A 13 -12.18 2.60 -4.00
C ARG A 13 -12.63 1.49 -4.97
N VAL A 14 -11.89 1.30 -6.05
CA VAL A 14 -12.11 0.18 -6.97
C VAL A 14 -11.89 -1.17 -6.26
N SER A 15 -12.88 -2.06 -6.36
CA SER A 15 -12.93 -3.34 -5.62
C SER A 15 -12.23 -4.49 -6.37
N VAL A 16 -10.95 -4.33 -6.72
CA VAL A 16 -10.18 -5.32 -7.52
C VAL A 16 -9.23 -6.20 -6.69
N ARG A 17 -9.35 -6.19 -5.36
CA ARG A 17 -8.54 -7.00 -4.41
C ARG A 17 -7.03 -6.96 -4.70
N GLU A 18 -6.58 -5.76 -5.06
CA GLU A 18 -5.18 -5.45 -5.36
C GLU A 18 -4.68 -4.41 -4.36
N VAL A 19 -3.44 -4.60 -3.89
CA VAL A 19 -2.71 -3.63 -3.07
C VAL A 19 -1.23 -3.68 -3.42
N ARG A 20 -0.64 -2.51 -3.60
CA ARG A 20 0.83 -2.35 -3.70
C ARG A 20 1.36 -1.88 -2.37
N VAL A 21 2.46 -2.46 -1.92
CA VAL A 21 3.21 -1.97 -0.77
C VAL A 21 4.62 -1.61 -1.23
N SER A 22 5.06 -0.41 -0.89
CA SER A 22 6.41 0.09 -1.15
C SER A 22 7.18 0.28 0.14
N ALA A 23 8.47 -0.08 0.13
CA ALA A 23 9.44 0.27 1.15
C ALA A 23 10.27 1.46 0.66
N ASP A 24 10.10 2.62 1.28
CA ASP A 24 10.70 3.87 0.83
C ASP A 24 11.91 4.25 1.69
N ILE A 25 12.90 4.86 1.06
CA ILE A 25 14.12 5.37 1.69
C ILE A 25 14.34 6.85 1.35
N PHE A 26 14.87 7.63 2.29
CA PHE A 26 15.26 9.01 2.02
C PHE A 26 16.51 9.07 1.15
N VAL A 27 16.37 9.61 -0.06
CA VAL A 27 17.51 9.97 -0.92
C VAL A 27 18.00 11.39 -0.64
N SER A 28 17.17 12.21 0.01
CA SER A 28 17.51 13.52 0.57
C SER A 28 16.56 13.89 1.71
N SER A 29 16.78 15.01 2.40
CA SER A 29 15.89 15.48 3.46
C SER A 29 14.46 15.82 3.01
N LEU A 30 14.21 15.88 1.69
CA LEU A 30 12.93 16.28 1.11
C LEU A 30 12.36 15.25 0.12
N MET A 31 13.08 14.16 -0.15
CA MET A 31 12.69 13.18 -1.17
C MET A 31 12.94 11.76 -0.70
N THR A 32 11.92 10.92 -0.89
CA THR A 32 11.99 9.47 -0.77
C THR A 32 12.01 8.82 -2.16
N GLU A 33 12.57 7.61 -2.23
CA GLU A 33 12.51 6.73 -3.38
C GLU A 33 12.06 5.34 -2.90
N SER A 34 11.26 4.64 -3.70
CA SER A 34 10.98 3.23 -3.47
C SER A 34 12.24 2.38 -3.59
N ALA A 35 12.62 1.72 -2.50
CA ALA A 35 13.68 0.75 -2.49
C ALA A 35 13.23 -0.63 -2.99
N ALA A 36 11.98 -0.98 -2.74
CA ALA A 36 11.32 -2.20 -3.21
C ALA A 36 9.79 -2.02 -3.22
N GLU A 37 9.14 -2.66 -4.19
CA GLU A 37 7.68 -2.71 -4.32
C GLU A 37 7.21 -4.16 -4.38
N VAL A 38 6.07 -4.44 -3.75
CA VAL A 38 5.40 -5.73 -3.83
C VAL A 38 3.92 -5.51 -4.16
N ASP A 39 3.47 -6.19 -5.21
CA ASP A 39 2.06 -6.26 -5.58
C ASP A 39 1.41 -7.52 -5.02
N ILE A 40 0.30 -7.33 -4.31
CA ILE A 40 -0.57 -8.42 -3.86
C ILE A 40 -1.85 -8.35 -4.70
N VAL A 41 -2.02 -9.30 -5.60
CA VAL A 41 -3.23 -9.49 -6.41
C VAL A 41 -3.89 -10.78 -5.98
N VAL A 42 -5.11 -10.69 -5.43
CA VAL A 42 -5.88 -11.87 -5.05
C VAL A 42 -6.60 -12.42 -6.29
N PRO A 43 -6.25 -13.64 -6.78
CA PRO A 43 -6.93 -14.21 -7.94
C PRO A 43 -8.36 -14.63 -7.59
N ASP A 44 -9.21 -14.75 -8.61
CA ASP A 44 -10.60 -15.23 -8.45
C ASP A 44 -10.69 -16.68 -7.93
N SER A 45 -9.64 -17.47 -8.16
CA SER A 45 -9.50 -18.80 -7.57
C SER A 45 -9.13 -18.70 -6.08
N ASP A 46 -9.71 -19.55 -5.23
CA ASP A 46 -9.70 -19.44 -3.76
C ASP A 46 -8.28 -19.57 -3.12
N TYR A 47 -7.47 -18.51 -3.21
CA TYR A 47 -6.13 -18.40 -2.61
C TYR A 47 -6.22 -17.70 -1.24
N ARG A 48 -6.77 -18.43 -0.27
CA ARG A 48 -7.11 -17.93 1.08
C ARG A 48 -5.99 -17.16 1.78
N SER A 49 -4.73 -17.55 1.59
CA SER A 49 -3.60 -16.86 2.22
C SER A 49 -3.38 -15.45 1.66
N LEU A 50 -3.55 -15.25 0.36
CA LEU A 50 -3.42 -13.93 -0.26
C LEU A 50 -4.60 -13.04 0.09
N GLN A 51 -5.81 -13.60 0.14
CA GLN A 51 -7.00 -12.88 0.63
C GLN A 51 -6.79 -12.42 2.08
N ASN A 52 -6.30 -13.30 2.97
CA ASN A 52 -6.04 -12.93 4.35
C ASN A 52 -4.98 -11.82 4.48
N LEU A 53 -3.91 -11.89 3.69
CA LEU A 53 -2.89 -10.85 3.67
C LEU A 53 -3.46 -9.50 3.17
N TYR A 54 -4.23 -9.53 2.09
CA TYR A 54 -4.92 -8.36 1.56
C TYR A 54 -5.82 -7.71 2.61
N ASP A 55 -6.67 -8.49 3.27
CA ASP A 55 -7.61 -7.98 4.29
C ASP A 55 -6.85 -7.35 5.47
N ARG A 56 -5.75 -7.97 5.91
CA ARG A 56 -4.90 -7.43 6.98
C ARG A 56 -4.21 -6.13 6.57
N LEU A 57 -3.71 -6.03 5.34
CA LEU A 57 -3.13 -4.78 4.82
C LEU A 57 -4.17 -3.65 4.75
N CYS A 58 -5.40 -3.96 4.30
CA CYS A 58 -6.50 -3.00 4.31
C CYS A 58 -6.84 -2.51 5.72
N GLN A 59 -7.00 -3.43 6.67
CA GLN A 59 -7.29 -3.08 8.07
C GLN A 59 -6.17 -2.25 8.69
N TYR A 60 -4.92 -2.65 8.45
CA TYR A 60 -3.76 -1.94 8.95
C TYR A 60 -3.68 -0.52 8.39
N ALA A 61 -3.92 -0.34 7.08
CA ALA A 61 -3.98 0.98 6.45
C ALA A 61 -5.04 1.88 7.10
N VAL A 62 -6.26 1.37 7.33
CA VAL A 62 -7.32 2.16 7.97
C VAL A 62 -6.95 2.59 9.40
N MET A 63 -6.32 1.69 10.17
CA MET A 63 -5.97 1.95 11.57
C MET A 63 -4.71 2.80 11.74
N HIS A 64 -3.72 2.63 10.88
CA HIS A 64 -2.38 3.20 11.08
C HIS A 64 -1.93 4.13 9.97
N GLY A 65 -2.53 4.04 8.77
CA GLY A 65 -2.20 4.88 7.63
C GLY A 65 -2.40 6.37 7.91
N GLU A 66 -1.50 7.17 7.35
CA GLU A 66 -1.51 8.63 7.40
C GLU A 66 -1.58 9.20 5.98
N ASP A 67 -2.17 10.39 5.86
CA ASP A 67 -2.23 11.21 4.65
C ASP A 67 -2.67 10.43 3.40
N LEU A 68 -3.90 9.89 3.38
CA LEU A 68 -4.40 9.14 2.23
C LEU A 68 -4.60 10.07 1.03
N GLN A 69 -3.74 9.94 0.03
CA GLN A 69 -3.71 10.84 -1.12
C GLN A 69 -3.38 10.11 -2.43
N GLU A 70 -3.76 10.70 -3.55
CA GLU A 70 -3.38 10.19 -4.87
C GLU A 70 -1.91 10.51 -5.12
N LEU A 71 -1.09 9.47 -5.34
CA LEU A 71 0.36 9.66 -5.52
C LEU A 71 0.87 9.26 -6.89
N PHE A 72 0.24 8.27 -7.52
CA PHE A 72 0.65 7.81 -8.84
C PHE A 72 -0.54 7.24 -9.60
N GLN A 73 -0.34 7.05 -10.90
CA GLN A 73 -1.29 6.37 -11.76
C GLN A 73 -0.55 5.33 -12.60
N THR A 74 -1.27 4.28 -12.95
CA THR A 74 -0.87 3.29 -13.96
C THR A 74 -1.70 3.52 -15.21
N ASP A 75 -1.67 2.62 -16.18
CA ASP A 75 -2.60 2.66 -17.31
C ASP A 75 -4.05 2.38 -16.89
N SER A 76 -4.25 1.63 -15.80
CA SER A 76 -5.57 1.17 -15.37
C SER A 76 -6.22 2.04 -14.30
N TYR A 77 -5.42 2.52 -13.34
CA TYR A 77 -5.92 3.18 -12.14
C TYR A 77 -5.08 4.38 -11.72
N GLN A 78 -5.75 5.35 -11.11
CA GLN A 78 -5.13 6.30 -10.21
C GLN A 78 -5.10 5.70 -8.80
N TYR A 79 -3.91 5.60 -8.22
CA TYR A 79 -3.70 4.97 -6.93
C TYR A 79 -3.77 5.98 -5.79
N MET A 80 -4.55 5.64 -4.77
CA MET A 80 -4.51 6.32 -3.47
C MET A 80 -3.54 5.57 -2.56
N SER A 81 -2.68 6.31 -1.89
CA SER A 81 -1.62 5.80 -1.04
C SER A 81 -1.67 6.45 0.32
N CYS A 82 -1.39 5.68 1.36
CA CYS A 82 -1.16 6.20 2.70
C CYS A 82 0.22 5.81 3.20
N PHE A 83 0.80 6.65 4.05
CA PHE A 83 2.09 6.41 4.68
C PHE A 83 1.93 5.60 5.96
N ILE A 84 2.87 4.68 6.17
CA ILE A 84 3.11 3.99 7.42
C ILE A 84 4.47 4.43 7.92
N ARG A 85 4.48 5.37 8.85
CA ARG A 85 5.70 5.94 9.43
C ARG A 85 6.25 5.12 10.60
N ASP A 86 5.40 4.33 11.25
CA ASP A 86 5.82 3.36 12.27
C ASP A 86 6.34 2.08 11.60
N VAL A 87 7.59 2.14 11.15
CA VAL A 87 8.30 1.04 10.48
C VAL A 87 8.41 -0.19 11.39
N GLU A 88 8.69 0.00 12.68
CA GLU A 88 8.91 -1.11 13.61
C GLU A 88 7.62 -1.91 13.84
N SER A 89 6.49 -1.22 14.03
CA SER A 89 5.18 -1.87 14.16
C SER A 89 4.78 -2.62 12.88
N PHE A 90 5.01 -2.02 11.71
CA PHE A 90 4.70 -2.68 10.44
C PHE A 90 5.54 -3.95 10.22
N VAL A 91 6.84 -3.89 10.51
CA VAL A 91 7.74 -5.06 10.43
C VAL A 91 7.35 -6.13 11.45
N ALA A 92 6.91 -5.75 12.66
CA ALA A 92 6.45 -6.71 13.67
C ALA A 92 5.19 -7.47 13.20
N GLU A 93 4.25 -6.78 12.55
CA GLU A 93 2.99 -7.35 12.06
C GLU A 93 3.19 -8.20 10.79
N PHE A 94 4.00 -7.72 9.84
CA PHE A 94 4.08 -8.30 8.49
C PHE A 94 5.43 -8.95 8.15
N GLY A 95 6.45 -8.85 9.00
CA GLY A 95 7.81 -9.33 8.73
C GLY A 95 7.91 -10.84 8.48
N ARG A 96 6.90 -11.62 8.87
CA ARG A 96 6.81 -13.07 8.63
C ARG A 96 6.10 -13.44 7.33
N GLU A 97 5.45 -12.48 6.68
CA GLU A 97 4.73 -12.70 5.43
C GLU A 97 5.72 -12.93 4.29
N ASN A 98 5.72 -14.14 3.73
CA ASN A 98 6.66 -14.50 2.67
C ASN A 98 6.54 -13.59 1.45
N ALA A 99 5.31 -13.16 1.12
CA ALA A 99 5.05 -12.27 -0.01
C ALA A 99 5.71 -10.89 0.17
N LEU A 100 5.83 -10.40 1.41
CA LEU A 100 6.34 -9.07 1.72
C LEU A 100 7.84 -9.05 2.05
N LYS A 101 8.51 -10.21 2.08
CA LYS A 101 9.95 -10.32 2.36
C LYS A 101 10.85 -9.35 1.57
N PRO A 102 10.62 -9.10 0.26
CA PRO A 102 11.44 -8.14 -0.48
C PRO A 102 11.47 -6.74 0.14
N LEU A 103 10.38 -6.32 0.79
CA LEU A 103 10.25 -5.00 1.44
C LEU A 103 11.15 -4.86 2.68
N PHE A 104 11.47 -5.96 3.34
CA PHE A 104 12.25 -5.95 4.58
C PHE A 104 13.74 -6.24 4.35
N ASN A 105 14.11 -6.67 3.14
CA ASN A 105 15.47 -7.01 2.77
C ASN A 105 15.78 -6.61 1.32
N HIS A 106 15.66 -5.32 1.04
CA HIS A 106 15.86 -4.74 -0.29
C HIS A 106 17.33 -4.36 -0.60
N GLY A 107 18.24 -4.49 0.36
CA GLY A 107 19.68 -4.24 0.16
C GLY A 107 20.08 -2.77 -0.04
N LYS A 108 19.16 -1.81 0.14
CA LYS A 108 19.41 -0.35 -0.01
C LYS A 108 19.49 0.41 1.32
N GLY A 109 19.67 -0.28 2.45
CA GLY A 109 19.71 0.34 3.78
C GLY A 109 18.45 0.07 4.60
N ARG A 110 18.16 0.96 5.56
CA ARG A 110 16.94 0.88 6.38
C ARG A 110 15.79 1.54 5.63
N THR A 111 14.62 0.91 5.67
CA THR A 111 13.36 1.54 5.26
C THR A 111 13.02 2.67 6.22
N ASP A 112 12.65 3.83 5.68
CA ASP A 112 12.28 5.02 6.43
C ASP A 112 10.76 5.13 6.61
N GLU A 113 9.98 4.69 5.61
CA GLU A 113 8.52 4.58 5.68
C GLU A 113 8.01 3.51 4.69
N PHE A 114 6.80 3.01 4.91
CA PHE A 114 6.10 2.21 3.90
C PHE A 114 4.95 3.00 3.29
N LEU A 115 4.69 2.79 2.01
CA LEU A 115 3.45 3.23 1.37
C LEU A 115 2.57 2.02 1.11
N ILE A 116 1.29 2.10 1.48
CA ILE A 116 0.27 1.13 1.09
C ILE A 116 -0.66 1.82 0.10
N SER A 117 -0.75 1.27 -1.10
CA SER A 117 -1.40 1.87 -2.25
C SER A 117 -2.51 0.98 -2.77
N PHE A 118 -3.68 1.59 -2.98
CA PHE A 118 -4.88 0.90 -3.44
C PHE A 118 -5.39 1.53 -4.74
N PRO A 119 -5.93 0.72 -5.67
CA PRO A 119 -6.63 1.21 -6.86
C PRO A 119 -7.79 2.14 -6.45
N GLY A 120 -7.69 3.41 -6.80
CA GLY A 120 -8.65 4.43 -6.38
C GLY A 120 -9.79 4.63 -7.36
N THR A 121 -9.47 5.11 -8.54
CA THR A 121 -10.40 5.34 -9.65
C THR A 121 -9.86 4.66 -10.90
N HIS A 122 -10.76 4.17 -11.76
CA HIS A 122 -10.34 3.75 -13.10
C HIS A 122 -9.99 4.98 -13.92
N ASN A 123 -8.91 4.89 -14.70
CA ASN A 123 -8.55 5.98 -15.60
C ASN A 123 -9.62 6.24 -16.68
N SER A 124 -10.41 5.22 -17.05
CA SER A 124 -11.55 5.39 -17.96
C SER A 124 -12.63 6.31 -17.39
N ASP A 125 -12.71 6.43 -16.06
CA ASP A 125 -13.73 7.23 -15.37
C ASP A 125 -13.31 8.69 -15.22
N VAL A 126 -12.05 9.01 -15.54
CA VAL A 126 -11.48 10.38 -15.54
C VAL A 126 -11.67 11.04 -16.93
N GLY A 127 -12.25 10.32 -17.90
CA GLY A 127 -12.47 10.78 -19.27
C GLY A 127 -13.95 10.88 -19.66
N GLU A 128 -14.62 11.95 -19.23
CA GLU A 128 -15.60 12.75 -20.00
C GLU A 128 -15.49 14.23 -19.62
#